data_AF-A0ABD0QLZ6-F1
#
_entry.id   AF-A0ABD0QLZ6-F1
#
_cell.length_a   1.000
_cell.length_b   1.000
_cell.length_c   1.000
_cell.angle_alpha   90.00
_cell.angle_beta   90.00
_cell.angle_gamma   90.00
#
_symmetry.space_group_name_H-M   'P 1'
#
loop_
_entity.id
_entity.type
_entity.pdbx_description
1 polymer ?
#
loop_
_entity_poly.entity_id
_entity_poly.type
_entity_poly.pdbx_seq_one_letter_code
_entity_poly.pdbx_strand_id
1 'polypeptide(L)'
;LTRPTDSWLEHVDFRTLFKCLSDEEVLQVFAATVLERRIVFIADELGTLSQVIHAVAVLLYPFIWQHTLISIVPEILIDVVMAPTPYLLGVQKSLADQVTDQTE
;
A
#
# COMPACT_ATOMS: atom_id res chain seq x y z
N LEU A 1 -3.96 16.72 -26.58
CA LEU A 1 -3.24 16.18 -25.42
C LEU A 1 -4.03 14.99 -24.89
N THR A 2 -3.94 13.85 -25.57
CA THR A 2 -4.44 12.59 -25.01
C THR A 2 -3.37 12.10 -24.04
N ARG A 3 -3.76 11.89 -22.77
CA ARG A 3 -2.89 11.23 -21.80
C ARG A 3 -2.47 9.87 -22.39
N PRO A 4 -1.19 9.48 -22.35
CA PRO A 4 -0.79 8.14 -22.78
C PRO A 4 -1.66 7.11 -22.07
N THR A 5 -2.01 6.03 -22.77
CA THR A 5 -2.72 4.89 -22.16
C THR A 5 -1.93 4.43 -20.95
N ASP A 6 -2.53 4.54 -19.77
CA ASP A 6 -1.92 4.15 -18.51
C ASP A 6 -1.87 2.62 -18.43
N SER A 7 -0.99 1.99 -19.21
CA SER A 7 -0.86 0.53 -19.35
C SER A 7 -0.54 -0.17 -18.02
N TRP A 8 -0.08 0.58 -17.00
CA TRP A 8 0.10 0.07 -15.63
C TRP A 8 -1.23 -0.22 -14.92
N LEU A 9 -2.35 0.36 -15.37
CA LEU A 9 -3.69 0.15 -14.81
C LEU A 9 -4.32 -1.17 -15.26
N GLU A 10 -3.92 -1.70 -16.42
CA GLU A 10 -4.58 -2.87 -17.04
C GLU A 10 -4.42 -4.17 -16.24
N HIS A 11 -3.44 -4.24 -15.35
CA HIS A 11 -3.09 -5.45 -14.61
C HIS A 11 -3.46 -5.40 -13.12
N VAL A 12 -4.17 -4.38 -12.68
CA VAL A 12 -4.51 -4.20 -11.26
C VAL A 12 -5.88 -4.82 -10.95
N ASP A 13 -5.88 -5.83 -10.08
CA ASP A 13 -7.11 -6.52 -9.66
C ASP A 13 -7.61 -6.00 -8.31
N PHE A 14 -8.72 -5.26 -8.32
CA PHE A 14 -9.40 -4.79 -7.11
C PHE A 14 -10.11 -5.91 -6.35
N ARG A 15 -10.35 -7.07 -6.96
CA ARG A 15 -11.04 -8.17 -6.28
C ARG A 15 -10.27 -8.63 -5.05
N THR A 16 -8.95 -8.62 -5.11
CA THR A 16 -8.11 -8.99 -3.96
C THR A 16 -8.24 -7.96 -2.83
N LEU A 17 -8.31 -6.67 -3.16
CA LEU A 17 -8.56 -5.60 -2.18
C LEU A 17 -9.87 -5.82 -1.42
N PHE A 18 -10.99 -5.98 -2.11
CA PHE A 18 -12.31 -6.18 -1.50
C PHE A 18 -12.53 -7.59 -0.91
N LYS A 19 -11.64 -8.55 -1.21
CA LYS A 19 -11.61 -9.85 -0.52
C LYS A 19 -10.88 -9.78 0.82
N CYS A 20 -9.88 -8.92 0.92
CA CYS A 20 -9.03 -8.79 2.11
C CYS A 20 -9.52 -7.72 3.09
N LEU A 21 -10.17 -6.67 2.59
CA LEU A 21 -10.67 -5.54 3.38
C LEU A 21 -12.18 -5.39 3.22
N SER A 22 -12.83 -4.99 4.30
CA SER A 22 -14.23 -4.58 4.33
C SER A 22 -14.42 -3.24 3.62
N ASP A 23 -15.64 -2.92 3.18
CA ASP A 23 -15.93 -1.65 2.47
C ASP A 23 -15.52 -0.41 3.29
N GLU A 24 -15.72 -0.46 4.61
CA GLU A 24 -15.33 0.61 5.53
C GLU A 24 -13.81 0.76 5.63
N GLU A 25 -13.07 -0.35 5.67
CA GLU A 25 -11.61 -0.35 5.69
C GLU A 25 -11.04 0.19 4.37
N VAL A 26 -11.65 -0.16 3.24
CA VAL A 26 -11.27 0.39 1.93
C VAL A 26 -11.47 1.90 1.89
N LEU A 27 -12.59 2.41 2.42
CA LEU A 27 -12.84 3.85 2.54
C LEU A 27 -11.83 4.53 3.45
N GLN A 28 -11.48 3.92 4.59
CA GLN A 28 -10.48 4.45 5.51
C GLN A 28 -9.09 4.50 4.86
N VAL A 29 -8.69 3.43 4.18
CA VAL A 29 -7.41 3.37 3.44
C VAL A 29 -7.39 4.42 2.34
N PHE A 30 -8.48 4.54 1.56
CA PHE A 30 -8.58 5.57 0.53
C PHE A 30 -8.45 6.98 1.12
N ALA A 31 -9.19 7.29 2.20
CA ALA A 31 -9.10 8.58 2.87
C ALA A 31 -7.70 8.86 3.44
N ALA A 32 -7.08 7.86 4.08
CA ALA A 32 -5.70 7.97 4.58
C ALA A 32 -4.69 8.20 3.45
N THR A 33 -4.90 7.57 2.30
CA THR A 33 -4.04 7.74 1.11
C THR A 33 -4.24 9.13 0.51
N VAL A 34 -5.47 9.63 0.37
CA VAL A 34 -5.73 11.00 -0.11
C VAL A 34 -5.16 12.06 0.85
N LEU A 35 -5.10 11.76 2.15
CA LEU A 35 -4.51 12.61 3.17
C LEU A 35 -2.99 12.43 3.32
N GLU A 36 -2.34 11.70 2.41
CA GLU A 36 -0.90 11.46 2.44
C GLU A 36 -0.42 10.95 3.81
N ARG A 37 -1.12 9.96 4.39
CA ARG A 37 -0.74 9.34 5.65
C ARG A 37 0.29 8.22 5.45
N ARG A 38 0.94 7.82 6.54
CA ARG A 38 1.79 6.63 6.63
C ARG A 38 0.91 5.40 6.81
N ILE A 39 0.95 4.48 5.85
CA ILE A 39 0.12 3.27 5.86
C ILE A 39 1.02 2.05 5.67
N VAL A 40 0.86 1.08 6.56
CA VAL A 40 1.54 -0.22 6.49
C VAL A 40 0.47 -1.31 6.32
N PHE A 41 0.59 -2.09 5.25
CA PHE A 41 -0.22 -3.27 5.01
C PHE A 41 0.57 -4.50 5.47
N ILE A 42 -0.11 -5.43 6.13
CA ILE A 42 0.51 -6.65 6.64
C ILE A 42 -0.28 -7.85 6.13
N ALA A 43 0.42 -8.82 5.54
CA ALA A 43 -0.19 -10.07 5.10
C ALA A 43 0.79 -11.25 5.17
N ASP A 44 0.24 -12.46 5.23
CA ASP A 44 1.01 -13.71 5.13
C ASP A 44 1.53 -13.94 3.70
N GLU A 45 0.70 -13.66 2.70
CA GLU A 45 0.99 -13.90 1.28
C GLU A 45 1.44 -12.63 0.55
N LEU A 46 2.67 -12.64 0.02
CA LEU A 46 3.26 -11.50 -0.68
C LEU A 46 2.53 -11.11 -1.97
N GLY A 47 1.94 -12.08 -2.68
CA GLY A 47 1.16 -11.83 -3.89
C GLY A 47 -0.07 -10.99 -3.59
N THR A 48 -0.83 -11.39 -2.56
CA THR A 48 -1.99 -10.65 -2.06
C THR A 48 -1.61 -9.24 -1.60
N LEU A 49 -0.54 -9.12 -0.82
CA LEU A 49 -0.03 -7.84 -0.33
C LEU A 49 0.31 -6.86 -1.46
N SER A 50 1.04 -7.34 -2.45
CA SER A 50 1.42 -6.54 -3.62
C SER A 50 0.19 -6.09 -4.40
N GLN A 51 -0.77 -6.98 -4.66
CA GLN A 51 -2.01 -6.64 -5.37
C GLN A 51 -2.83 -5.58 -4.64
N VAL A 52 -2.99 -5.72 -3.31
CA VAL A 52 -3.70 -4.74 -2.47
C VAL A 52 -3.07 -3.36 -2.57
N ILE A 53 -1.75 -3.25 -2.41
CA ILE A 53 -1.05 -1.96 -2.44
C ILE A 53 -1.16 -1.28 -3.81
N HIS A 54 -1.00 -2.04 -4.89
CA HIS A 54 -1.18 -1.50 -6.24
C HIS A 54 -2.64 -1.08 -6.48
N ALA A 55 -3.62 -1.85 -6.01
CA ALA A 55 -5.03 -1.48 -6.08
C ALA A 55 -5.29 -0.15 -5.36
N VAL A 56 -4.75 0.04 -4.15
CA VAL A 56 -4.86 1.30 -3.40
C VAL A 56 -4.23 2.47 -4.16
N ALA A 57 -3.04 2.28 -4.76
CA ALA A 57 -2.41 3.32 -5.57
C ALA A 57 -3.26 3.70 -6.79
N VAL A 58 -3.95 2.73 -7.42
CA VAL A 58 -4.85 3.00 -8.54
C VAL A 58 -6.16 3.64 -8.09
N LEU A 59 -6.65 3.38 -6.88
CA LEU A 59 -7.85 4.05 -6.36
C LEU A 59 -7.72 5.58 -6.36
N LEU A 60 -6.49 6.10 -6.28
CA LEU A 60 -6.22 7.53 -6.35
C LEU A 60 -6.47 8.16 -7.72
N TYR A 61 -6.60 7.36 -8.78
CA TYR A 61 -6.77 7.84 -10.14
C TYR A 61 -7.85 8.95 -10.23
N PRO A 62 -7.59 10.09 -10.90
CA PRO A 62 -6.45 10.38 -11.78
C PRO A 62 -5.18 10.88 -11.07
N PHE A 63 -5.18 10.96 -9.75
CA PHE A 63 -3.99 11.28 -8.97
C PHE A 63 -3.07 10.07 -8.85
N ILE A 64 -1.78 10.35 -8.68
CA ILE A 64 -0.74 9.34 -8.52
C ILE A 64 -0.12 9.56 -7.15
N TRP A 65 0.09 8.48 -6.39
CA TRP A 65 0.84 8.55 -5.13
C TRP A 65 2.25 9.09 -5.39
N GLN A 66 2.63 10.16 -4.69
CA GLN A 66 3.90 10.88 -4.94
C GLN A 66 5.03 10.48 -3.98
N HIS A 67 4.74 9.67 -2.97
CA HIS A 67 5.72 9.30 -1.93
C HIS A 67 6.21 7.86 -2.10
N THR A 68 7.02 7.41 -1.14
CA THR A 68 7.55 6.05 -1.10
C THR A 68 6.42 5.04 -1.15
N LEU A 69 6.48 4.12 -2.11
CA LEU A 69 5.62 2.95 -2.19
C LEU A 69 6.53 1.72 -2.33
N ILE A 70 6.47 0.83 -1.34
CA ILE A 70 7.21 -0.43 -1.35
C ILE A 70 6.19 -1.54 -1.08
N SER A 71 5.81 -2.27 -2.12
CA SER A 71 4.79 -3.32 -2.01
C SER A 71 5.22 -4.50 -1.12
N ILE A 72 6.51 -4.76 -1.05
CA ILE A 72 7.11 -5.80 -0.21
C ILE A 72 8.42 -5.25 0.36
N VAL A 73 8.41 -4.89 1.64
CA VAL A 73 9.58 -4.42 2.37
C VAL A 73 10.45 -5.62 2.74
N PRO A 74 11.69 -5.70 2.26
CA PRO A 74 12.63 -6.71 2.72
C PRO A 74 13.07 -6.41 4.16
N GLU A 75 13.43 -7.44 4.92
CA GLU A 75 13.83 -7.31 6.33
C GLU A 75 14.94 -6.28 6.56
N ILE A 76 15.94 -6.22 5.69
CA ILE A 76 17.05 -5.25 5.80
C ILE A 76 16.61 -3.78 5.64
N LEU A 77 15.41 -3.54 5.11
CA LEU A 77 14.83 -2.20 4.96
C LEU A 77 13.69 -1.95 5.93
N ILE A 78 13.52 -2.75 6.99
CA ILE A 78 12.39 -2.61 7.91
C ILE A 78 12.35 -1.23 8.57
N ASP A 79 13.51 -0.62 8.85
CA ASP A 79 13.65 0.71 9.45
C ASP A 79 13.02 1.83 8.59
N VAL A 80 12.65 1.56 7.33
CA VAL A 80 11.93 2.52 6.48
C VAL A 80 10.57 2.92 7.08
N VAL A 81 9.98 2.09 7.95
CA VAL A 81 8.75 2.41 8.69
C VAL A 81 8.90 3.65 9.58
N MET A 82 10.13 3.98 9.98
CA MET A 82 10.46 5.16 10.81
C MET A 82 10.57 6.45 10.01
N ALA A 83 10.43 6.39 8.68
CA ALA A 83 10.49 7.58 7.86
C ALA A 83 9.43 8.62 8.31
N PRO A 84 9.81 9.91 8.43
CA PRO A 84 8.89 10.98 8.81
C PRO A 84 7.94 11.38 7.67
N THR A 85 8.24 10.94 6.44
CA THR A 85 7.45 11.21 5.24
C THR A 85 6.31 10.21 5.08
N PRO A 86 5.22 10.57 4.37
CA PRO A 86 4.19 9.62 3.98
C PRO A 86 4.76 8.42 3.21
N TYR A 87 4.13 7.26 3.35
CA TYR A 87 4.52 6.05 2.62
C TYR A 87 3.36 5.06 2.53
N LEU A 88 3.44 4.16 1.54
CA LEU A 88 2.65 2.94 1.45
C LEU A 88 3.62 1.76 1.49
N LEU A 89 3.59 0.98 2.57
CA LEU A 89 4.51 -0.13 2.78
C LEU A 89 3.75 -1.44 2.91
N GLY A 90 4.24 -2.50 2.28
CA GLY A 90 3.77 -3.86 2.52
C GLY A 90 4.81 -4.64 3.30
N VAL A 91 4.44 -5.13 4.46
CA VAL A 91 5.31 -5.93 5.33
C VAL A 91 4.77 -7.35 5.44
N GLN A 92 5.64 -8.34 5.31
CA GLN A 92 5.25 -9.72 5.55
C GLN A 92 4.95 -9.91 7.04
N LYS A 93 3.92 -10.69 7.37
CA LYS A 93 3.51 -10.91 8.76
C LYS A 93 4.63 -11.43 9.68
N SER A 94 5.58 -12.20 9.16
CA SER A 94 6.78 -12.64 9.90
C SER A 94 7.65 -11.49 10.43
N LEU A 95 7.58 -10.32 9.79
CA LEU A 95 8.31 -9.11 10.16
C LEU A 95 7.43 -8.09 10.91
N ALA A 96 6.14 -8.39 11.13
CA ALA A 96 5.19 -7.46 11.74
C ALA A 96 5.56 -7.08 13.19
N ASP A 97 6.13 -8.01 13.94
CA ASP A 97 6.58 -7.76 15.32
C ASP A 97 7.69 -6.70 15.36
N GLN A 98 8.59 -6.70 14.37
CA GLN A 98 9.68 -5.72 14.26
C GLN A 98 9.15 -4.31 13.93
N VAL A 99 8.05 -4.22 13.17
CA VAL A 99 7.41 -2.92 12.87
C VAL A 99 6.68 -2.37 14.08
N THR A 100 5.98 -3.22 14.81
CA THR A 100 5.15 -2.80 15.95
C THR A 100 6.01 -2.22 17.06
N ASP A 101 7.14 -2.88 17.39
CA ASP A 101 8.12 -2.42 18.40
C ASP A 101 8.69 -1.04 18.09
N GLN A 102 8.83 -0.69 16.80
CA GLN A 102 9.35 0.60 16.38
C GLN A 102 8.29 1.72 16.34
N THR A 103 7.00 1.38 16.42
CA THR A 103 5.91 2.39 16.34
C THR A 103 5.49 2.92 17.72
N GLU A 104 6.00 2.34 18.82
CA GLU A 104 5.77 2.77 20.21
C GLU A 104 6.72 3.89 20.69
#